data_AF-A0A3G9HHD4-F1
#
_entry.id   AF-A0A3G9HHD4-F1
#
_cell.length_a   1.000
_cell.length_b   1.000
_cell.length_c   1.000
_cell.angle_alpha   90.00
_cell.angle_beta   90.00
_cell.angle_gamma   90.00
#
_symmetry.space_group_name_H-M   'P 1'
#
loop_
_entity.id
_entity.type
_entity.pdbx_description
1 polymer ?
#
loop_
_entity_poly.entity_id
_entity_poly.type
_entity_poly.pdbx_seq_one_letter_code
_entity_poly.pdbx_strand_id
1 'polypeptide(L)'
;MDVRSAEMTKYAANAMLATKISFMNEIANICERVGADVNRVRVGIGSDRRIGYSFIYPGCGYGGSCFPKDVQALMKIAEDAGYEPKIIRSVEEVNREQKRVLAEKVIKRFGEDLSGKTFALWGLSFKPETDDMREASSITVVEELTKRGAKIKAYDPKAMEEAKNFYLKGNENVEYVKSKYDALDGACAMILVTEWKEFRSPDFEEMKQRLASPVIFDGRNQFNAKKMEKKGFEYHQIGVPEA
;
A
#
# COMPACT_ATOMS: atom_id res chain seq x y z
N MET A 1 -5.26 -35.70 -9.69
CA MET A 1 -4.23 -35.14 -8.80
C MET A 1 -4.34 -35.84 -7.46
N ASP A 2 -3.23 -36.30 -6.87
CA ASP A 2 -3.23 -36.89 -5.52
C ASP A 2 -3.39 -35.80 -4.44
N VAL A 3 -3.66 -36.23 -3.19
CA VAL A 3 -3.96 -35.31 -2.07
C VAL A 3 -2.81 -34.33 -1.81
N ARG A 4 -1.56 -34.80 -1.76
CA ARG A 4 -0.40 -33.94 -1.46
C ARG A 4 -0.18 -32.91 -2.56
N SER A 5 -0.31 -33.33 -3.82
CA SER A 5 -0.23 -32.40 -4.96
C SER A 5 -1.36 -31.36 -4.93
N ALA A 6 -2.56 -31.72 -4.48
CA ALA A 6 -3.67 -30.78 -4.35
C ALA A 6 -3.41 -29.71 -3.28
N GLU A 7 -2.91 -30.11 -2.12
CA GLU A 7 -2.54 -29.20 -1.03
C GLU A 7 -1.41 -28.25 -1.46
N MET A 8 -0.34 -28.79 -2.07
CA MET A 8 0.78 -28.00 -2.57
C MET A 8 0.35 -27.01 -3.66
N THR A 9 -0.60 -27.38 -4.53
CA THR A 9 -1.13 -26.49 -5.58
C THR A 9 -1.70 -25.20 -4.99
N LYS A 10 -2.38 -25.26 -3.84
CA LYS A 10 -2.93 -24.07 -3.19
C LYS A 10 -1.83 -23.12 -2.70
N TYR A 11 -0.80 -23.66 -2.05
CA TYR A 11 0.34 -22.86 -1.58
C TYR A 11 1.13 -22.27 -2.75
N ALA A 12 1.43 -23.08 -3.77
CA ALA A 12 2.17 -22.64 -4.95
C ALA A 12 1.44 -21.53 -5.71
N ALA A 13 0.12 -21.63 -5.87
CA ALA A 13 -0.68 -20.59 -6.53
C ALA A 13 -0.65 -19.25 -5.76
N ASN A 14 -0.87 -19.27 -4.44
CA ASN A 14 -0.83 -18.06 -3.62
C ASN A 14 0.58 -17.46 -3.56
N ALA A 15 1.61 -18.29 -3.43
CA ALA A 15 3.01 -17.87 -3.47
C ALA A 15 3.38 -17.23 -4.81
N MET A 16 2.92 -17.76 -5.94
CA MET A 16 3.15 -17.15 -7.26
C MET A 16 2.50 -15.77 -7.36
N LEU A 17 1.26 -15.60 -6.88
CA LEU A 17 0.58 -14.30 -6.90
C LEU A 17 1.29 -13.27 -6.00
N ALA A 18 1.72 -13.68 -4.80
CA ALA A 18 2.54 -12.84 -3.91
C ALA A 18 3.88 -12.48 -4.56
N THR A 19 4.53 -13.43 -5.24
CA THR A 19 5.79 -13.23 -5.97
C THR A 19 5.65 -12.16 -7.03
N LYS A 20 4.58 -12.18 -7.84
CA LYS A 20 4.35 -11.15 -8.87
C LYS A 20 4.24 -9.75 -8.27
N ILE A 21 3.57 -9.62 -7.12
CA ILE A 21 3.42 -8.34 -6.43
C ILE A 21 4.77 -7.87 -5.86
N SER A 22 5.47 -8.71 -5.08
CA SER A 22 6.78 -8.34 -4.50
C SER A 22 7.80 -8.03 -5.58
N PHE A 23 7.84 -8.82 -6.66
CA PHE A 23 8.70 -8.53 -7.81
C PHE A 23 8.43 -7.14 -8.39
N MET A 24 7.16 -6.80 -8.64
CA MET A 24 6.82 -5.47 -9.18
C MET A 24 7.11 -4.33 -8.22
N ASN A 25 7.00 -4.57 -6.92
CA ASN A 25 7.38 -3.60 -5.88
C ASN A 25 8.89 -3.37 -5.85
N GLU A 26 9.69 -4.43 -5.96
CA GLU A 26 11.16 -4.30 -6.09
C GLU A 26 11.54 -3.53 -7.36
N ILE A 27 10.92 -3.87 -8.49
CA ILE A 27 11.09 -3.12 -9.74
C ILE A 27 10.67 -1.65 -9.58
N ALA A 28 9.61 -1.36 -8.83
CA ALA A 28 9.21 0.02 -8.52
C ALA A 28 10.33 0.78 -7.80
N ASN A 29 10.90 0.17 -6.75
CA ASN A 29 11.97 0.78 -5.98
C ASN A 29 13.24 1.01 -6.82
N ILE A 30 13.55 0.10 -7.75
CA ILE A 30 14.63 0.27 -8.72
C ILE A 30 14.32 1.42 -9.68
N CYS A 31 13.10 1.47 -10.22
CA CYS A 31 12.64 2.49 -11.17
C CYS A 31 12.87 3.91 -10.63
N GLU A 32 12.54 4.17 -9.36
CA GLU A 32 12.79 5.49 -8.73
C GLU A 32 14.27 5.87 -8.69
N ARG A 33 15.18 4.89 -8.52
CA ARG A 33 16.62 5.14 -8.42
C ARG A 33 17.29 5.34 -9.77
N VAL A 34 16.75 4.71 -10.81
CA VAL A 34 17.31 4.77 -12.18
C VAL A 34 16.57 5.75 -13.10
N GLY A 35 15.56 6.46 -12.58
CA GLY A 35 14.77 7.43 -13.34
C GLY A 35 13.77 6.80 -14.32
N ALA A 36 13.32 5.57 -14.08
CA ALA A 36 12.30 4.90 -14.88
C ALA A 36 10.90 5.00 -14.23
N ASP A 37 9.83 4.87 -15.02
CA ASP A 37 8.44 4.84 -14.53
C ASP A 37 7.92 3.40 -14.49
N VAL A 38 7.67 2.87 -13.29
CA VAL A 38 7.18 1.50 -13.10
C VAL A 38 5.86 1.25 -13.81
N ASN A 39 5.01 2.28 -13.98
CA ASN A 39 3.74 2.13 -14.67
C ASN A 39 3.94 1.85 -16.16
N ARG A 40 5.04 2.36 -16.76
CA ARG A 40 5.46 2.04 -18.13
C ARG A 40 6.08 0.66 -18.22
N VAL A 41 6.94 0.32 -17.27
CA VAL A 41 7.55 -1.03 -17.18
C VAL A 41 6.47 -2.10 -17.09
N ARG A 42 5.46 -1.90 -16.24
CA ARG A 42 4.29 -2.79 -16.11
C ARG A 42 3.58 -3.01 -17.46
N VAL A 43 3.35 -1.95 -18.23
CA VAL A 43 2.72 -2.06 -19.57
C VAL A 43 3.62 -2.86 -20.52
N GLY A 44 4.92 -2.60 -20.50
CA GLY A 44 5.91 -3.34 -21.29
C GLY A 44 5.88 -4.84 -21.00
N ILE A 45 6.12 -5.24 -19.75
CA ILE A 45 6.19 -6.66 -19.39
C ILE A 45 4.82 -7.37 -19.48
N GLY A 46 3.73 -6.65 -19.17
CA GLY A 46 2.38 -7.22 -19.20
C GLY A 46 1.87 -7.54 -20.61
N SER A 47 2.48 -6.92 -21.63
CA SER A 47 2.16 -7.18 -23.05
C SER A 47 2.62 -8.57 -23.51
N ASP A 48 3.59 -9.17 -22.82
CA ASP A 48 3.97 -10.56 -23.03
C ASP A 48 2.90 -11.48 -22.42
N ARG A 49 2.22 -12.25 -23.27
CA ARG A 49 1.13 -13.15 -22.85
C ARG A 49 1.56 -14.23 -21.86
N ARG A 50 2.86 -14.55 -21.77
CA ARG A 50 3.41 -15.50 -20.79
C ARG A 50 3.43 -14.92 -19.38
N ILE A 51 3.46 -13.59 -19.25
CA ILE A 51 3.45 -12.85 -17.98
C ILE A 51 2.03 -12.35 -17.66
N GLY A 52 1.41 -11.67 -18.62
CA GLY A 52 0.07 -11.09 -18.53
C GLY A 52 -0.05 -9.89 -17.57
N TYR A 53 -1.19 -9.20 -17.63
CA TYR A 53 -1.43 -7.94 -16.88
C TYR A 53 -1.91 -8.12 -15.43
N SER A 54 -2.27 -9.32 -15.03
CA SER A 54 -2.82 -9.59 -13.69
C SER A 54 -1.73 -9.62 -12.63
N PHE A 55 -1.99 -9.03 -11.46
CA PHE A 55 -1.11 -9.08 -10.28
C PHE A 55 0.29 -8.45 -10.48
N ILE A 56 0.42 -7.51 -11.41
CA ILE A 56 1.67 -6.75 -11.64
C ILE A 56 1.51 -5.25 -11.34
N TYR A 57 0.61 -4.89 -10.44
CA TYR A 57 0.41 -3.51 -10.01
C TYR A 57 1.30 -3.25 -8.78
N PRO A 58 2.30 -2.37 -8.88
CA PRO A 58 3.10 -1.99 -7.73
C PRO A 58 2.27 -1.15 -6.75
N GLY A 59 2.67 -1.15 -5.48
CA GLY A 59 2.03 -0.34 -4.46
C GLY A 59 2.73 -0.42 -3.11
N CYS A 60 2.01 -0.08 -2.04
CA CYS A 60 2.50 -0.11 -0.66
C CYS A 60 2.50 -1.51 -0.04
N GLY A 61 2.70 -2.57 -0.84
CA GLY A 61 2.68 -3.97 -0.40
C GLY A 61 1.29 -4.64 -0.45
N TYR A 62 1.31 -5.96 -0.24
CA TYR A 62 0.13 -6.81 -0.08
C TYR A 62 -0.13 -7.14 1.40
N GLY A 63 -1.38 -7.50 1.67
CA GLY A 63 -1.85 -7.96 2.98
C GLY A 63 -2.92 -9.04 2.88
N GLY A 64 -3.79 -9.09 3.87
CA GLY A 64 -4.88 -10.06 3.99
C GLY A 64 -4.45 -11.34 4.66
N SER A 65 -5.41 -12.23 4.92
CA SER A 65 -5.14 -13.52 5.58
C SER A 65 -4.54 -14.61 4.70
N CYS A 66 -4.62 -14.46 3.38
CA CYS A 66 -4.23 -15.51 2.45
C CYS A 66 -2.73 -15.48 2.13
N PHE A 67 -2.21 -14.39 1.54
CA PHE A 67 -0.83 -14.38 1.05
C PHE A 67 0.22 -14.45 2.16
N PRO A 68 0.23 -13.58 3.19
CA PRO A 68 1.24 -13.64 4.24
C PRO A 68 1.26 -15.01 4.93
N LYS A 69 0.08 -15.50 5.34
CA LYS A 69 -0.05 -16.79 6.02
C LYS A 69 0.42 -17.97 5.16
N ASP A 70 -0.03 -18.04 3.90
CA ASP A 70 0.29 -19.19 3.05
C ASP A 70 1.75 -19.15 2.57
N VAL A 71 2.34 -17.97 2.36
CA VAL A 71 3.78 -17.81 2.05
C VAL A 71 4.63 -18.27 3.24
N GLN A 72 4.31 -17.80 4.46
CA GLN A 72 5.02 -18.22 5.67
C GLN A 72 4.86 -19.71 5.97
N ALA A 73 3.64 -20.25 5.79
CA ALA A 73 3.39 -21.68 5.96
C ALA A 73 4.18 -22.51 4.94
N LEU A 74 4.24 -22.09 3.66
CA LEU A 74 5.03 -22.78 2.65
C LEU A 74 6.53 -22.73 2.97
N MET A 75 7.03 -21.60 3.48
CA MET A 75 8.41 -21.49 3.94
C MET A 75 8.70 -22.49 5.06
N LYS A 76 7.83 -22.55 6.06
CA LYS A 76 7.98 -23.46 7.18
C LYS A 76 7.93 -24.93 6.76
N ILE A 77 6.99 -25.29 5.88
CA ILE A 77 6.87 -26.65 5.31
C ILE A 77 8.18 -27.06 4.60
N ALA A 78 8.76 -26.14 3.82
CA ALA A 78 10.03 -26.39 3.14
C ALA A 78 11.19 -26.59 4.11
N GLU A 79 11.32 -25.72 5.11
CA GLU A 79 12.38 -25.79 6.13
C GLU A 79 12.29 -27.08 6.96
N ASP A 80 11.09 -27.45 7.37
CA ASP A 80 10.85 -28.70 8.13
C ASP A 80 11.15 -29.96 7.29
N ALA A 81 11.11 -29.83 5.96
CA ALA A 81 11.53 -30.87 5.01
C ALA A 81 13.03 -30.80 4.66
N GLY A 82 13.81 -29.92 5.30
CA GLY A 82 15.25 -29.75 5.05
C GLY A 82 15.60 -28.98 3.78
N TYR A 83 14.66 -28.21 3.21
CA TYR A 83 14.89 -27.37 2.03
C TYR A 83 14.81 -25.88 2.38
N GLU A 84 15.73 -25.08 1.85
CA GLU A 84 15.72 -23.63 2.03
C GLU A 84 15.02 -22.91 0.85
N PRO A 85 13.83 -22.32 1.04
CA PRO A 85 13.06 -21.72 -0.04
C PRO A 85 13.48 -20.28 -0.33
N LYS A 86 14.60 -20.09 -1.04
CA LYS A 86 15.22 -18.78 -1.31
C LYS A 86 14.25 -17.73 -1.90
N ILE A 87 13.53 -18.08 -2.97
CA ILE A 87 12.60 -17.16 -3.63
C ILE A 87 11.45 -16.76 -2.70
N ILE A 88 10.86 -17.74 -2.01
CA ILE A 88 9.69 -17.49 -1.15
C ILE A 88 10.08 -16.59 0.03
N ARG A 89 11.27 -16.80 0.60
CA ARG A 89 11.84 -15.93 1.64
C ARG A 89 11.98 -14.48 1.14
N SER A 90 12.58 -14.27 -0.03
CA SER A 90 12.74 -12.92 -0.59
C SER A 90 11.40 -12.23 -0.87
N VAL A 91 10.37 -12.98 -1.28
CA VAL A 91 9.04 -12.42 -1.51
C VAL A 91 8.44 -11.82 -0.24
N GLU A 92 8.59 -12.51 0.90
CA GLU A 92 8.14 -12.02 2.20
C GLU A 92 8.95 -10.79 2.63
N GLU A 93 10.27 -10.85 2.54
CA GLU A 93 11.18 -9.77 2.94
C GLU A 93 10.89 -8.47 2.18
N VAL A 94 10.79 -8.56 0.85
CA VAL A 94 10.44 -7.41 -0.01
C VAL A 94 9.09 -6.82 0.37
N ASN A 95 8.08 -7.65 0.66
CA ASN A 95 6.76 -7.13 1.03
C ASN A 95 6.79 -6.42 2.40
N ARG A 96 7.53 -6.97 3.37
CA ARG A 96 7.70 -6.38 4.70
C ARG A 96 8.33 -5.00 4.62
N GLU A 97 9.36 -4.85 3.77
CA GLU A 97 10.01 -3.56 3.53
C GLU A 97 9.10 -2.60 2.75
N GLN A 98 8.40 -3.11 1.72
CA GLN A 98 7.52 -2.30 0.88
C GLN A 98 6.39 -1.60 1.67
N LYS A 99 5.89 -2.23 2.73
CA LYS A 99 4.87 -1.64 3.60
C LYS A 99 5.32 -0.33 4.27
N ARG A 100 6.63 -0.07 4.37
CA ARG A 100 7.19 1.16 4.97
C ARG A 100 7.42 2.28 3.95
N VAL A 101 7.60 1.95 2.68
CA VAL A 101 7.97 2.91 1.61
C VAL A 101 7.04 4.12 1.54
N LEU A 102 5.73 3.92 1.72
CA LEU A 102 4.78 5.04 1.68
C LEU A 102 4.97 6.01 2.86
N ALA A 103 5.19 5.49 4.08
CA ALA A 103 5.48 6.32 5.25
C ALA A 103 6.84 7.01 5.10
N GLU A 104 7.85 6.31 4.57
CA GLU A 104 9.18 6.88 4.31
C GLU A 104 9.11 8.07 3.33
N LYS A 105 8.26 8.01 2.30
CA LYS A 105 8.03 9.16 1.39
C LYS A 105 7.44 10.35 2.13
N VAL A 106 6.47 10.13 3.02
CA VAL A 106 5.89 11.21 3.86
C VAL A 106 6.96 11.80 4.77
N ILE A 107 7.74 10.96 5.45
CA ILE A 107 8.82 11.38 6.36
C ILE A 107 9.89 12.16 5.60
N LYS A 108 10.32 11.69 4.43
CA LYS A 108 11.28 12.39 3.56
C LYS A 108 10.79 13.81 3.22
N ARG A 109 9.49 13.98 2.99
CA ARG A 109 8.90 15.27 2.60
C ARG A 109 8.63 16.22 3.77
N PHE A 110 8.29 15.70 4.96
CA PHE A 110 7.86 16.50 6.10
C PHE A 110 8.85 16.54 7.27
N GLY A 111 9.91 15.73 7.23
CA GLY A 111 10.91 15.57 8.29
C GLY A 111 10.62 14.37 9.20
N GLU A 112 11.61 14.00 10.02
CA GLU A 112 11.49 12.91 11.01
C GLU A 112 10.56 13.27 12.17
N ASP A 113 10.49 14.54 12.56
CA ASP A 113 9.54 15.02 13.56
C ASP A 113 8.24 15.47 12.88
N LEU A 114 7.18 14.68 13.08
CA LEU A 114 5.85 14.94 12.54
C LEU A 114 4.91 15.56 13.58
N SER A 115 5.44 15.99 14.73
CA SER A 115 4.66 16.65 15.78
C SER A 115 3.90 17.87 15.24
N GLY A 116 2.62 17.94 15.59
CA GLY A 116 1.73 19.01 15.13
C GLY A 116 1.27 18.90 13.67
N LYS A 117 1.70 17.86 12.93
CA LYS A 117 1.21 17.58 11.57
C LYS A 117 0.04 16.61 11.61
N THR A 118 -0.95 16.86 10.76
CA THR A 118 -2.10 15.98 10.56
C THR A 118 -2.10 15.46 9.13
N PHE A 119 -2.29 14.17 8.93
CA PHE A 119 -2.41 13.56 7.60
C PHE A 119 -3.78 12.92 7.42
N ALA A 120 -4.36 13.11 6.24
CA ALA A 120 -5.57 12.41 5.84
C ALA A 120 -5.19 11.03 5.31
N LEU A 121 -5.87 9.97 5.74
CA LEU A 121 -5.62 8.61 5.27
C LEU A 121 -6.89 8.02 4.66
N TRP A 122 -6.81 7.68 3.37
CA TRP A 122 -7.87 7.04 2.61
C TRP A 122 -7.57 5.55 2.44
N GLY A 123 -8.39 4.72 3.07
CA GLY A 123 -8.30 3.26 3.02
C GLY A 123 -7.55 2.66 4.21
N LEU A 124 -8.23 1.77 4.93
CA LEU A 124 -7.72 1.02 6.08
C LEU A 124 -7.68 -0.48 5.79
N SER A 125 -8.64 -1.03 5.06
CA SER A 125 -8.64 -2.46 4.72
C SER A 125 -7.46 -2.85 3.83
N PHE A 126 -7.07 -4.13 3.82
CA PHE A 126 -5.92 -4.56 3.03
C PHE A 126 -6.16 -4.48 1.51
N LYS A 127 -7.43 -4.48 1.08
CA LYS A 127 -7.90 -4.32 -0.29
C LYS A 127 -9.35 -3.81 -0.30
N PRO A 128 -9.87 -3.32 -1.43
CA PRO A 128 -11.26 -2.91 -1.53
C PRO A 128 -12.28 -4.03 -1.25
N GLU A 129 -13.50 -3.61 -0.94
CA GLU A 129 -14.71 -4.41 -0.73
C GLU A 129 -14.72 -5.30 0.51
N THR A 130 -13.81 -5.10 1.46
CA THR A 130 -13.75 -5.84 2.73
C THR A 130 -13.41 -4.92 3.90
N ASP A 131 -13.80 -5.33 5.09
CA ASP A 131 -13.40 -4.80 6.40
C ASP A 131 -12.11 -5.45 6.93
N ASP A 132 -11.61 -6.53 6.30
CA ASP A 132 -10.44 -7.26 6.74
C ASP A 132 -9.19 -6.37 6.72
N MET A 133 -8.55 -6.26 7.87
CA MET A 133 -7.31 -5.49 8.08
C MET A 133 -6.10 -6.35 8.41
N ARG A 134 -6.24 -7.68 8.42
CA ARG A 134 -5.09 -8.56 8.68
C ARG A 134 -3.98 -8.24 7.70
N GLU A 135 -2.79 -7.97 8.23
CA GLU A 135 -1.61 -7.63 7.43
C GLU A 135 -1.79 -6.45 6.47
N ALA A 136 -2.76 -5.55 6.71
CA ALA A 136 -2.98 -4.38 5.88
C ALA A 136 -1.79 -3.39 5.97
N SER A 137 -1.38 -2.84 4.83
CA SER A 137 -0.29 -1.85 4.78
C SER A 137 -0.61 -0.57 5.55
N SER A 138 -1.90 -0.25 5.70
CA SER A 138 -2.40 0.90 6.47
C SER A 138 -1.95 0.85 7.93
N ILE A 139 -1.87 -0.34 8.53
CA ILE A 139 -1.42 -0.52 9.92
C ILE A 139 0.01 -0.01 10.05
N THR A 140 0.92 -0.52 9.22
CA THR A 140 2.33 -0.11 9.21
C THR A 140 2.48 1.38 8.92
N VAL A 141 1.75 1.92 7.94
CA VAL A 141 1.81 3.35 7.62
C VAL A 141 1.36 4.21 8.80
N VAL A 142 0.24 3.88 9.44
CA VAL A 142 -0.27 4.63 10.60
C VAL A 142 0.71 4.55 11.77
N GLU A 143 1.20 3.37 12.11
CA GLU A 143 2.16 3.18 13.21
C GLU A 143 3.45 3.97 12.98
N GLU A 144 4.01 3.91 11.76
CA GLU A 144 5.25 4.63 11.41
C GLU A 144 5.12 6.15 11.51
N LEU A 145 3.96 6.71 11.19
CA LEU A 145 3.71 8.15 11.24
C LEU A 145 3.36 8.61 12.67
N THR A 146 2.48 7.88 13.35
CA THR A 146 2.04 8.22 14.72
C THR A 146 3.16 8.08 15.75
N LYS A 147 4.08 7.11 15.60
CA LYS A 147 5.27 7.01 16.46
C LYS A 147 6.23 8.19 16.32
N ARG A 148 6.08 8.99 15.26
CA ARG A 148 6.82 10.24 15.00
C ARG A 148 6.03 11.50 15.36
N GLY A 149 4.90 11.35 16.07
CA GLY A 149 4.09 12.47 16.56
C GLY A 149 3.01 12.97 15.60
N ALA A 150 2.84 12.33 14.44
CA ALA A 150 1.77 12.70 13.51
C ALA A 150 0.38 12.36 14.06
N LYS A 151 -0.61 13.19 13.73
CA LYS A 151 -2.03 12.84 13.85
C LYS A 151 -2.54 12.31 12.51
N ILE A 152 -3.40 11.30 12.54
CA ILE A 152 -4.02 10.71 11.35
C ILE A 152 -5.52 10.91 11.42
N LYS A 153 -6.11 11.47 10.36
CA LYS A 153 -7.56 11.44 10.12
C LYS A 153 -7.85 10.34 9.11
N ALA A 154 -8.34 9.21 9.58
CA ALA A 154 -8.55 8.02 8.76
C ALA A 154 -10.01 7.89 8.30
N TYR A 155 -10.18 7.47 7.05
CA TYR A 155 -11.46 7.07 6.48
C TYR A 155 -11.31 5.78 5.68
N ASP A 156 -12.18 4.81 5.95
CA ASP A 156 -12.40 3.62 5.13
C ASP A 156 -13.90 3.33 5.05
N PRO A 157 -14.43 2.83 3.92
CA PRO A 157 -15.87 2.61 3.78
C PRO A 157 -16.40 1.42 4.59
N LYS A 158 -15.54 0.47 5.00
CA LYS A 158 -15.96 -0.76 5.70
C LYS A 158 -15.12 -1.11 6.93
N ALA A 159 -13.84 -0.75 6.98
CA ALA A 159 -12.89 -1.23 7.99
C ALA A 159 -12.73 -0.32 9.23
N MET A 160 -13.58 0.69 9.41
CA MET A 160 -13.42 1.67 10.50
C MET A 160 -13.52 1.04 11.89
N GLU A 161 -14.50 0.15 12.10
CA GLU A 161 -14.67 -0.53 13.38
C GLU A 161 -13.54 -1.53 13.65
N GLU A 162 -13.13 -2.30 12.64
CA GLU A 162 -12.00 -3.22 12.74
C GLU A 162 -10.71 -2.48 13.13
N ALA A 163 -10.44 -1.36 12.45
CA ALA A 163 -9.30 -0.51 12.75
C ALA A 163 -9.31 -0.02 14.19
N LYS A 164 -10.41 0.60 14.61
CA LYS A 164 -10.53 1.26 15.92
C LYS A 164 -10.50 0.28 17.08
N ASN A 165 -11.17 -0.86 16.94
CA ASN A 165 -11.41 -1.77 18.06
C ASN A 165 -10.34 -2.86 18.19
N PHE A 166 -9.58 -3.14 17.11
CA PHE A 166 -8.59 -4.23 17.10
C PHE A 166 -7.20 -3.80 16.65
N TYR A 167 -7.05 -3.33 15.40
CA TYR A 167 -5.71 -3.21 14.78
C TYR A 167 -4.94 -1.94 15.14
N LEU A 168 -5.65 -0.83 15.39
CA LEU A 168 -5.09 0.46 15.80
C LEU A 168 -5.60 0.86 17.19
N LYS A 169 -6.11 -0.12 17.96
CA LYS A 169 -6.65 0.09 19.29
C LYS A 169 -5.60 0.72 20.20
N GLY A 170 -5.98 1.79 20.90
CA GLY A 170 -5.09 2.50 21.82
C GLY A 170 -4.17 3.51 21.14
N ASN A 171 -4.21 3.66 19.82
CA ASN A 171 -3.51 4.74 19.13
C ASN A 171 -4.34 6.04 19.20
N GLU A 172 -4.08 6.86 20.22
CA GLU A 172 -4.79 8.13 20.47
C GLU A 172 -4.56 9.20 19.39
N ASN A 173 -3.56 8.99 18.52
CA ASN A 173 -3.26 9.90 17.41
C ASN A 173 -4.09 9.61 16.15
N VAL A 174 -4.98 8.61 16.17
CA VAL A 174 -5.86 8.27 15.05
C VAL A 174 -7.28 8.74 15.32
N GLU A 175 -7.72 9.70 14.53
CA GLU A 175 -9.10 10.16 14.45
C GLU A 175 -9.83 9.42 13.31
N TYR A 176 -11.02 8.92 13.60
CA TYR A 176 -11.87 8.20 12.65
C TYR A 176 -13.02 9.10 12.20
N VAL A 177 -13.03 9.47 10.92
CA VAL A 177 -14.02 10.42 10.37
C VAL A 177 -15.12 9.73 9.56
N LYS A 178 -16.21 10.46 9.26
CA LYS A 178 -17.41 9.86 8.64
C LYS A 178 -17.39 9.89 7.12
N SER A 179 -16.59 10.77 6.52
CA SER A 179 -16.47 10.89 5.06
C SER A 179 -15.02 11.02 4.63
N LYS A 180 -14.74 10.66 3.37
CA LYS A 180 -13.41 10.86 2.78
C LYS A 180 -12.97 12.33 2.75
N TYR A 181 -13.91 13.28 2.65
CA TYR A 181 -13.56 14.70 2.60
C TYR A 181 -13.31 15.28 3.99
N ASP A 182 -14.01 14.81 5.02
CA ASP A 182 -13.76 15.20 6.42
C ASP A 182 -12.31 14.89 6.83
N ALA A 183 -11.74 13.82 6.27
CA ALA A 183 -10.35 13.43 6.54
C ALA A 183 -9.35 14.51 6.09
N LEU A 184 -9.71 15.29 5.08
CA LEU A 184 -8.84 16.28 4.46
C LEU A 184 -8.74 17.59 5.25
N ASP A 185 -9.71 17.88 6.13
CA ASP A 185 -9.85 19.18 6.77
C ASP A 185 -8.60 19.54 7.59
N GLY A 186 -7.82 20.51 7.09
CA GLY A 186 -6.59 21.00 7.69
C GLY A 186 -5.41 20.01 7.63
N ALA A 187 -5.53 18.91 6.89
CA ALA A 187 -4.44 17.94 6.78
C ALA A 187 -3.31 18.46 5.86
N CYS A 188 -2.07 18.17 6.23
CA CYS A 188 -0.86 18.56 5.49
C CYS A 188 -0.73 17.84 4.14
N ALA A 189 -1.22 16.60 4.07
CA ALA A 189 -1.29 15.80 2.86
C ALA A 189 -2.37 14.73 2.96
N MET A 190 -2.79 14.20 1.82
CA MET A 190 -3.62 13.00 1.73
C MET A 190 -2.75 11.78 1.37
N ILE A 191 -2.98 10.67 2.07
CA ILE A 191 -2.30 9.39 1.88
C ILE A 191 -3.32 8.35 1.45
N LEU A 192 -3.19 7.83 0.22
CA LEU A 192 -4.04 6.78 -0.32
C LEU A 192 -3.39 5.42 -0.12
N VAL A 193 -4.03 4.55 0.68
CA VAL A 193 -3.51 3.22 1.01
C VAL A 193 -4.36 2.09 0.44
N THR A 194 -5.66 2.30 0.20
CA THR A 194 -6.55 1.28 -0.38
C THR A 194 -7.37 1.84 -1.53
N GLU A 195 -7.31 1.18 -2.68
CA GLU A 195 -7.81 1.63 -3.99
C GLU A 195 -9.34 1.48 -4.18
N TRP A 196 -10.11 1.88 -3.17
CA TRP A 196 -11.56 1.87 -3.20
C TRP A 196 -12.09 2.65 -4.40
N LYS A 197 -13.17 2.13 -5.02
CA LYS A 197 -13.76 2.76 -6.21
C LYS A 197 -14.14 4.22 -5.98
N GLU A 198 -14.62 4.55 -4.79
CA GLU A 198 -15.04 5.91 -4.47
C GLU A 198 -13.88 6.93 -4.41
N PHE A 199 -12.64 6.47 -4.27
CA PHE A 199 -11.46 7.34 -4.25
C PHE A 199 -10.93 7.62 -5.66
N ARG A 200 -11.42 6.92 -6.69
CA ARG A 200 -10.87 7.00 -8.07
C ARG A 200 -11.21 8.29 -8.80
N SER A 201 -12.25 9.00 -8.38
CA SER A 201 -12.72 10.23 -9.02
C SER A 201 -13.22 11.21 -7.97
N PRO A 202 -12.33 11.72 -7.10
CA PRO A 202 -12.68 12.72 -6.11
C PRO A 202 -12.84 14.08 -6.76
N ASP A 203 -13.50 14.99 -6.06
CA ASP A 203 -13.49 16.41 -6.39
C ASP A 203 -12.14 17.00 -5.95
N PHE A 204 -11.25 17.15 -6.93
CA PHE A 204 -9.91 17.67 -6.68
C PHE A 204 -9.89 19.15 -6.27
N GLU A 205 -10.92 19.94 -6.61
CA GLU A 205 -10.96 21.34 -6.15
C GLU A 205 -11.39 21.40 -4.67
N GLU A 206 -12.38 20.57 -4.27
CA GLU A 206 -12.73 20.39 -2.85
C GLU A 206 -11.52 19.92 -2.03
N MET A 207 -10.75 18.96 -2.57
CA MET A 207 -9.54 18.48 -1.89
C MET A 207 -8.53 19.61 -1.60
N LYS A 208 -8.32 20.53 -2.55
CA LYS A 208 -7.40 21.66 -2.34
C LYS A 208 -7.91 22.64 -1.29
N GLN A 209 -9.22 22.87 -1.24
CA GLN A 209 -9.80 23.82 -0.29
C GLN A 209 -9.67 23.32 1.15
N ARG A 210 -9.75 22.00 1.35
CA ARG A 210 -9.68 21.38 2.68
C ARG A 210 -8.27 21.11 3.17
N LEU A 211 -7.38 20.66 2.28
CA LEU A 211 -6.00 20.39 2.63
C LEU A 211 -5.24 21.69 2.94
N ALA A 212 -4.37 21.66 3.94
CA ALA A 212 -3.46 22.77 4.23
C ALA A 212 -2.43 22.98 3.11
N SER A 213 -2.12 21.93 2.34
CA SER A 213 -1.29 21.98 1.15
C SER A 213 -1.72 20.90 0.17
N PRO A 214 -1.69 21.15 -1.16
CA PRO A 214 -2.17 20.20 -2.17
C PRO A 214 -1.15 19.07 -2.41
N VAL A 215 -0.88 18.26 -1.38
CA VAL A 215 0.09 17.16 -1.41
C VAL A 215 -0.63 15.82 -1.30
N ILE A 216 -0.28 14.87 -2.17
CA ILE A 216 -0.85 13.51 -2.17
C ILE A 216 0.27 12.48 -2.24
N PHE A 217 0.20 11.48 -1.37
CA PHE A 217 1.00 10.25 -1.43
C PHE A 217 0.08 9.10 -1.81
N ASP A 218 0.35 8.48 -2.95
CA ASP A 218 -0.51 7.43 -3.51
C ASP A 218 0.22 6.09 -3.54
N GLY A 219 -0.11 5.26 -2.55
CA GLY A 219 0.41 3.90 -2.41
C GLY A 219 -0.14 2.92 -3.44
N ARG A 220 -1.03 3.34 -4.36
CA ARG A 220 -1.73 2.49 -5.33
C ARG A 220 -1.64 2.98 -6.77
N ASN A 221 -0.91 4.07 -7.02
CA ASN A 221 -0.75 4.72 -8.32
C ASN A 221 -2.10 4.94 -9.03
N GLN A 222 -3.11 5.37 -8.29
CA GLN A 222 -4.49 5.47 -8.76
C GLN A 222 -4.72 6.67 -9.70
N PHE A 223 -4.04 7.80 -9.45
CA PHE A 223 -4.24 9.02 -10.22
C PHE A 223 -3.24 9.19 -11.37
N ASN A 224 -3.61 10.02 -12.34
CA ASN A 224 -2.74 10.33 -13.47
C ASN A 224 -1.82 11.51 -13.12
N ALA A 225 -0.50 11.27 -13.08
CA ALA A 225 0.50 12.28 -12.72
C ALA A 225 0.34 13.62 -13.44
N LYS A 226 0.24 13.60 -14.78
CA LYS A 226 0.08 14.82 -15.59
C LYS A 226 -1.20 15.59 -15.27
N LYS A 227 -2.28 14.90 -14.88
CA LYS A 227 -3.53 15.57 -14.45
C LYS A 227 -3.37 16.19 -13.06
N MET A 228 -2.67 15.51 -12.14
CA MET A 228 -2.41 16.02 -10.80
C MET A 228 -1.52 17.27 -10.84
N GLU A 229 -0.45 17.24 -11.64
CA GLU A 229 0.45 18.37 -11.86
C GLU A 229 -0.29 19.58 -12.47
N LYS A 230 -1.10 19.37 -13.52
CA LYS A 230 -1.93 20.44 -14.11
C LYS A 230 -2.95 21.01 -13.12
N LYS A 231 -3.39 20.19 -12.17
CA LYS A 231 -4.25 20.62 -11.08
C LYS A 231 -3.45 21.26 -9.94
N GLY A 232 -2.13 21.36 -9.99
CA GLY A 232 -1.33 22.00 -8.94
C GLY A 232 -1.20 21.15 -7.67
N PHE A 233 -1.25 19.83 -7.79
CA PHE A 233 -0.92 18.92 -6.70
C PHE A 233 0.54 18.48 -6.79
N GLU A 234 1.21 18.49 -5.64
CA GLU A 234 2.44 17.73 -5.42
C GLU A 234 2.04 16.26 -5.26
N TYR A 235 2.41 15.41 -6.22
CA TYR A 235 1.91 14.05 -6.31
C TYR A 235 3.04 13.01 -6.26
N HIS A 236 3.05 12.24 -5.19
CA HIS A 236 4.03 11.20 -4.92
C HIS A 236 3.45 9.82 -5.19
N GLN A 237 4.10 9.05 -6.05
CA GLN A 237 3.69 7.71 -6.44
C GLN A 237 4.71 6.66 -5.99
N ILE A 238 4.31 5.40 -6.07
CA ILE A 238 5.21 4.25 -5.94
C ILE A 238 5.85 3.96 -7.29
N GLY A 239 7.18 3.93 -7.33
CA GLY A 239 7.94 3.52 -8.51
C GLY A 239 8.06 4.56 -9.62
N VAL A 240 7.80 5.83 -9.31
CA VAL A 240 7.90 6.94 -10.26
C VAL A 240 8.87 7.98 -9.68
N PRO A 241 9.90 8.40 -10.44
CA PRO A 241 10.86 9.38 -9.96
C PRO A 241 10.17 10.72 -9.67
N GLU A 242 10.63 11.38 -8.63
CA GLU A 242 10.29 12.78 -8.35
C GLU A 242 10.83 13.66 -9.51
N ALA A 243 10.04 14.66 -9.91
CA ALA A 243 10.42 15.60 -10.98
C ALA A 243 11.41 16.66 -10.49
#